data_AF-A0A1E3PSU3-F1
#
_entry.id   AF-A0A1E3PSU3-F1
#
_cell.length_a   1.000
_cell.length_b   1.000
_cell.length_c   1.000
_cell.angle_alpha   90.00
_cell.angle_beta   90.00
_cell.angle_gamma   90.00
#
_symmetry.space_group_name_H-M   'P 1'
#
loop_
_entity.id
_entity.type
_entity.pdbx_description
1 polymer ?
#
loop_
_entity_poly.entity_id
_entity_poly.type
_entity_poly.pdbx_seq_one_letter_code
_entity_poly.pdbx_strand_id
1 'polypeptide(L)'
;MASTSKPKHGSLSASFLNRDRPANSYTNHFLDKVMDDVFSTISISTTSTLSPEVKKQRLQDRKSQPELSVGTIARNFRDLNARLGLMFDLQYLATKVFKWENPFKTFSMLIIYTLICFHPHLLAIIPSALFLLFVMVPAYNFKHPVSEACNIPVPWYKVRRTLEFDLFQDDETVVKREQLKKASTQDILSNVRDLQNLMSGFIDFYDTVALLIYSSASFVDESYSTMLYIIILLTMIPLSIIASMIPWNLAFAFTGWLVMLLCHPSIQITLKRNQKIYLKKKEESVGTAFQKGSLFDIITEEGKIEEREVEIFELQRQGLTPRIWEPWVFTNVIYDLESSWHKSQLRPPGSRFLSDVLPPNNSIDGSGSWYFQDNESWLVDHNTKKWVLDLGITDVEIDLENHWAYDYKNGIRGEWRRRRLTRKCYRNPPVPNPPSLRNVQK
;
A
#
# COMPACT_ATOMS: atom_id res chain seq x y z
N MET A 1 67.17 65.92 22.35
CA MET A 1 66.74 65.65 23.74
C MET A 1 65.39 64.96 23.72
N ALA A 2 65.31 63.80 24.38
CA ALA A 2 64.18 63.16 25.07
C ALA A 2 62.73 63.16 24.51
N SER A 3 62.17 61.94 24.53
CA SER A 3 60.78 61.53 24.81
C SER A 3 59.74 61.60 23.68
N THR A 4 59.59 60.47 22.97
CA THR A 4 58.54 60.18 21.98
C THR A 4 57.35 59.43 22.59
N SER A 5 56.14 59.83 22.17
CA SER A 5 54.84 59.25 22.55
C SER A 5 54.19 58.49 21.39
N LYS A 6 53.66 57.28 21.64
CA LYS A 6 52.49 56.66 20.96
C LYS A 6 52.11 55.33 21.64
N PRO A 7 50.85 55.07 22.03
CA PRO A 7 50.37 53.73 22.37
C PRO A 7 49.68 53.04 21.18
N LYS A 8 49.67 51.71 21.26
CA LYS A 8 49.44 50.70 20.21
C LYS A 8 47.96 50.53 19.81
N HIS A 9 47.70 50.43 18.51
CA HIS A 9 46.49 49.78 17.96
C HIS A 9 46.72 48.26 17.86
N GLY A 10 45.83 47.47 18.48
CA GLY A 10 45.80 46.01 18.37
C GLY A 10 44.96 45.56 17.18
N SER A 11 45.51 44.66 16.37
CA SER A 11 44.91 44.08 15.17
C SER A 11 44.00 42.89 15.48
N LEU A 12 42.90 42.83 14.74
CA LEU A 12 41.91 41.75 14.65
C LEU A 12 42.50 40.40 14.25
N SER A 13 42.05 39.30 14.89
CA SER A 13 41.44 38.16 14.18
C SER A 13 40.87 37.09 15.13
N ALA A 14 39.69 36.61 14.76
CA ALA A 14 39.10 35.29 15.00
C ALA A 14 38.70 34.85 16.43
N SER A 15 37.45 35.17 16.81
CA SER A 15 36.62 34.33 17.71
C SER A 15 35.16 34.78 17.75
N PHE A 16 34.46 34.74 16.62
CA PHE A 16 33.00 34.79 16.59
C PHE A 16 32.49 33.51 15.95
N LEU A 17 32.01 32.58 16.78
CA LEU A 17 30.96 31.57 16.56
C LEU A 17 31.15 30.43 17.57
N ASN A 18 30.55 30.55 18.75
CA ASN A 18 29.68 29.49 19.27
C ASN A 18 28.94 29.99 20.51
N ARG A 19 27.62 30.17 20.41
CA ARG A 19 26.75 30.35 21.57
C ARG A 19 25.61 29.36 21.41
N ASP A 20 25.86 28.15 21.92
CA ASP A 20 24.85 27.10 22.02
C ASP A 20 23.67 27.60 22.85
N ARG A 21 22.50 27.75 22.21
CA ARG A 21 21.20 27.86 22.89
C ARG A 21 20.61 26.45 23.02
N PRO A 22 20.12 26.02 24.20
CA PRO A 22 19.51 24.71 24.34
C PRO A 22 18.06 24.75 23.84
N ALA A 23 17.84 24.37 22.57
CA ALA A 23 16.50 24.18 22.01
C ALA A 23 15.70 23.04 22.68
N ASN A 24 16.36 22.19 23.47
CA ASN A 24 15.74 21.05 24.15
C ASN A 24 14.95 21.41 25.42
N SER A 25 15.07 22.63 25.97
CA SER A 25 14.40 22.98 27.23
C SER A 25 12.90 23.23 27.09
N TYR A 26 12.45 23.75 25.94
CA TYR A 26 11.05 24.12 25.72
C TYR A 26 10.17 22.91 25.41
N THR A 27 10.70 21.94 24.66
CA THR A 27 10.02 20.68 24.34
C THR A 27 9.80 19.87 25.62
N ASN A 28 10.79 19.83 26.51
CA ASN A 28 10.68 19.13 27.79
C ASN A 28 9.68 19.82 28.73
N HIS A 29 9.67 21.16 28.77
CA HIS A 29 8.72 21.92 29.58
C HIS A 29 7.26 21.80 29.09
N PHE A 30 7.06 21.74 27.77
CA PHE A 30 5.73 21.49 27.20
C PHE A 30 5.26 20.06 27.47
N LEU A 31 6.15 19.07 27.33
CA LEU A 31 5.85 17.68 27.65
C LEU A 31 5.55 17.50 29.13
N ASP A 32 6.30 18.13 30.04
CA ASP A 32 5.99 18.13 31.48
C ASP A 32 4.62 18.75 31.76
N LYS A 33 4.32 19.89 31.12
CA LYS A 33 3.03 20.59 31.33
C LYS A 33 1.84 19.79 30.80
N VAL A 34 1.96 19.15 29.63
CA VAL A 34 0.92 18.28 29.05
C VAL A 34 0.77 17.00 29.87
N MET A 35 1.87 16.43 30.36
CA MET A 35 1.84 15.27 31.25
C MET A 35 1.11 15.61 32.54
N ASP A 36 1.45 16.74 33.18
CA ASP A 36 0.77 17.20 34.39
C ASP A 36 -0.74 17.42 34.17
N ASP A 37 -1.14 17.98 33.00
CA ASP A 37 -2.55 18.25 32.68
C ASP A 37 -3.35 16.97 32.38
N VAL A 38 -2.78 16.05 31.61
CA VAL A 38 -3.37 14.75 31.28
C VAL A 38 -3.49 13.87 32.53
N PHE A 39 -2.48 13.88 33.39
CA PHE A 39 -2.49 13.12 34.65
C PHE A 39 -3.46 13.67 35.68
N SER A 40 -3.73 14.98 35.66
CA SER A 40 -4.74 15.58 36.53
C SER A 40 -6.18 15.22 36.09
N THR A 41 -6.41 15.16 34.78
CA THR A 41 -7.74 14.93 34.18
C THR A 41 -8.20 13.47 34.23
N ILE A 42 -7.26 12.51 34.20
CA ILE A 42 -7.55 11.05 34.22
C ILE A 42 -7.82 10.52 35.64
N SER A 43 -7.90 11.39 36.65
CA SER A 43 -8.16 11.04 38.07
C SER A 43 -9.58 10.50 38.34
N ILE A 44 -10.25 9.90 37.35
CA ILE A 44 -11.51 9.19 37.53
C ILE A 44 -11.22 7.70 37.47
N SER A 45 -11.22 7.13 38.68
CA SER A 45 -11.61 5.75 38.97
C SER A 45 -10.81 4.65 38.29
N THR A 46 -9.87 4.05 39.01
CA THR A 46 -9.89 2.59 39.24
C THR A 46 -8.72 2.17 40.13
N THR A 47 -8.97 1.10 40.90
CA THR A 47 -8.02 0.29 41.69
C THR A 47 -7.80 0.63 43.17
N SER A 48 -8.87 0.58 43.96
CA SER A 48 -8.78 0.32 45.41
C SER A 48 -9.04 -1.15 45.80
N THR A 49 -9.09 -2.11 44.87
CA THR A 49 -9.54 -3.49 45.16
C THR A 49 -8.72 -4.62 44.54
N LEU A 50 -7.41 -4.44 44.30
CA LEU A 50 -6.54 -5.55 43.83
C LEU A 50 -5.85 -6.26 45.00
N SER A 51 -5.99 -7.60 45.07
CA SER A 51 -5.32 -8.46 46.05
C SER A 51 -3.79 -8.26 46.04
N PRO A 52 -3.12 -8.26 47.21
CA PRO A 52 -1.67 -8.05 47.31
C PRO A 52 -0.83 -9.03 46.47
N GLU A 53 -1.35 -10.22 46.17
CA GLU A 53 -0.68 -11.22 45.33
C GLU A 53 -0.64 -10.81 43.86
N VAL A 54 -1.74 -10.28 43.33
CA VAL A 54 -1.83 -9.75 41.95
C VAL A 54 -0.91 -8.54 41.80
N LYS A 55 -0.81 -7.70 42.84
CA LYS A 55 0.10 -6.55 42.84
C LYS A 55 1.58 -6.99 42.77
N LYS A 56 1.96 -8.06 43.48
CA LYS A 56 3.32 -8.64 43.43
C LYS A 56 3.64 -9.25 42.05
N GLN A 57 2.71 -9.98 41.44
CA GLN A 57 2.88 -10.53 40.10
C GLN A 57 3.05 -9.43 39.05
N ARG A 58 2.19 -8.40 39.06
CA ARG A 58 2.34 -7.23 38.16
C ARG A 58 3.68 -6.53 38.32
N LEU A 59 4.16 -6.38 39.57
CA LEU A 59 5.48 -5.78 39.82
C LEU A 59 6.63 -6.63 39.28
N GLN A 60 6.51 -7.96 39.29
CA GLN A 60 7.51 -8.87 38.70
C GLN A 60 7.51 -8.77 37.16
N ASP A 61 6.34 -8.79 36.52
CA ASP A 61 6.22 -8.65 35.06
C ASP A 61 6.78 -7.30 34.59
N ARG A 62 6.52 -6.23 35.35
CA ARG A 62 7.00 -4.87 35.05
C ARG A 62 8.53 -4.73 35.09
N LYS A 63 9.25 -5.52 35.91
CA LYS A 63 10.72 -5.49 35.93
C LYS A 63 11.35 -5.93 34.60
N SER A 64 10.62 -6.72 33.81
CA SER A 64 11.10 -7.21 32.50
C SER A 64 10.71 -6.34 31.32
N GLN A 65 9.86 -5.32 31.53
CA GLN A 65 9.30 -4.49 30.46
C GLN A 65 10.08 -3.18 30.30
N PRO A 66 10.12 -2.58 29.10
CA PRO A 66 10.79 -1.31 28.89
C PRO A 66 10.16 -0.17 29.70
N GLU A 67 10.98 0.84 30.00
CA GLU A 67 10.58 2.01 30.79
C GLU A 67 9.67 2.95 29.99
N LEU A 68 8.90 3.77 30.71
CA LEU A 68 8.00 4.75 30.12
C LEU A 68 8.82 5.81 29.38
N SER A 69 8.51 6.00 28.10
CA SER A 69 9.10 7.03 27.23
C SER A 69 8.00 7.69 26.44
N VAL A 70 7.79 8.97 26.71
CA VAL A 70 6.77 9.79 26.04
C VAL A 70 7.01 9.86 24.53
N GLY A 71 8.29 9.89 24.11
CA GLY A 71 8.65 9.83 22.70
C GLY A 71 8.26 8.52 22.03
N THR A 72 8.33 7.39 22.76
CA THR A 72 7.87 6.09 22.27
C THR A 72 6.35 6.04 22.16
N ILE A 73 5.62 6.62 23.11
CA ILE A 73 4.15 6.73 23.05
C ILE A 73 3.72 7.54 21.83
N ALA A 74 4.30 8.72 21.63
CA ALA A 74 3.95 9.58 20.49
C ALA A 74 4.25 8.90 19.14
N ARG A 75 5.40 8.22 19.04
CA ARG A 75 5.76 7.44 17.85
C ARG A 75 4.79 6.27 17.62
N ASN A 76 4.54 5.46 18.66
CA ASN A 76 3.62 4.34 18.60
C ASN A 76 2.21 4.79 18.20
N PHE A 77 1.72 5.91 18.76
CA PHE A 77 0.41 6.45 18.43
C PHE A 77 0.30 6.86 16.96
N ARG A 78 1.33 7.54 16.44
CA ARG A 78 1.40 7.89 15.01
C ARG A 78 1.43 6.65 14.13
N ASP A 79 2.26 5.67 14.46
CA ASP A 79 2.42 4.44 13.68
C ASP A 79 1.14 3.58 13.71
N LEU A 80 0.45 3.54 14.86
CA LEU A 80 -0.83 2.85 15.04
C LEU A 80 -1.95 3.56 14.25
N ASN A 81 -2.06 4.89 14.33
CA ASN A 81 -3.04 5.65 13.56
C ASN A 81 -2.85 5.48 12.05
N ALA A 82 -1.61 5.39 11.56
CA ALA A 82 -1.34 5.12 10.15
C ALA A 82 -1.87 3.76 9.68
N ARG A 83 -2.03 2.79 10.59
CA ARG A 83 -2.42 1.40 10.28
C ARG A 83 -3.89 1.10 10.58
N LEU A 84 -4.58 1.98 11.31
CA LEU A 84 -6.00 1.83 11.65
C LEU A 84 -6.97 2.13 10.49
N GLY A 85 -6.49 2.55 9.31
CA GLY A 85 -7.34 2.89 8.16
C GLY A 85 -8.40 1.81 7.85
N LEU A 86 -7.98 0.53 7.82
CA LEU A 86 -8.89 -0.59 7.56
C LEU A 86 -9.95 -0.76 8.66
N MET A 87 -9.62 -0.49 9.92
CA MET A 87 -10.59 -0.55 11.03
C MET A 87 -11.66 0.53 10.91
N PHE A 88 -11.27 1.74 10.49
CA PHE A 88 -12.23 2.83 10.26
C PHE A 88 -13.15 2.55 9.07
N ASP A 89 -12.63 1.94 8.00
CA ASP A 89 -13.45 1.54 6.86
C ASP A 89 -14.46 0.44 7.24
N LEU A 90 -14.05 -0.54 8.05
CA LEU A 90 -14.96 -1.57 8.58
C LEU A 90 -16.02 -0.96 9.50
N GLN A 91 -15.64 -0.03 10.39
CA GLN A 91 -16.58 0.68 11.26
C GLN A 91 -17.60 1.47 10.43
N TYR A 92 -17.14 2.17 9.39
CA TYR A 92 -18.01 2.92 8.49
C TYR A 92 -18.98 1.99 7.75
N LEU A 93 -18.49 0.86 7.23
CA LEU A 93 -19.31 -0.16 6.57
C LEU A 93 -20.37 -0.74 7.52
N ALA A 94 -19.99 -1.09 8.75
CA ALA A 94 -20.92 -1.57 9.77
C ALA A 94 -22.01 -0.53 10.07
N THR A 95 -21.62 0.75 10.22
CA THR A 95 -22.56 1.85 10.45
C THR A 95 -23.55 1.99 9.30
N LYS A 96 -23.11 1.86 8.04
CA LYS A 96 -24.01 1.88 6.87
C LYS A 96 -25.01 0.74 6.86
N VAL A 97 -24.56 -0.46 7.20
CA VAL A 97 -25.41 -1.66 7.27
C VAL A 97 -26.46 -1.48 8.36
N PHE A 98 -26.07 -1.02 9.56
CA PHE A 98 -27.00 -0.77 10.66
C PHE A 98 -27.97 0.38 10.39
N LYS A 99 -27.55 1.40 9.64
CA LYS A 99 -28.41 2.51 9.21
C LYS A 99 -29.27 2.17 7.99
N TRP A 100 -29.15 0.97 7.41
CA TRP A 100 -29.87 0.54 6.21
C TRP A 100 -29.72 1.48 5.01
N GLU A 101 -28.56 2.13 4.87
CA GLU A 101 -28.31 3.11 3.78
C GLU A 101 -28.46 2.46 2.39
N ASN A 102 -28.08 1.17 2.27
CA ASN A 102 -28.34 0.37 1.09
C ASN A 102 -29.06 -0.94 1.48
N PRO A 103 -30.39 -1.03 1.26
CA PRO A 103 -31.18 -2.16 1.76
C PRO A 103 -30.76 -3.48 1.13
N PHE A 104 -30.41 -3.52 -0.16
CA PHE A 104 -29.97 -4.75 -0.82
C PHE A 104 -28.69 -5.33 -0.21
N LYS A 105 -27.71 -4.47 0.12
CA LYS A 105 -26.48 -4.89 0.81
C LYS A 105 -26.77 -5.41 2.21
N THR A 106 -27.63 -4.72 2.96
CA THR A 106 -28.04 -5.16 4.30
C THR A 106 -28.77 -6.51 4.25
N PHE A 107 -29.72 -6.69 3.32
CA PHE A 107 -30.40 -7.98 3.11
C PHE A 107 -29.43 -9.11 2.76
N SER A 108 -28.47 -8.87 1.86
CA SER A 108 -27.45 -9.87 1.51
C SER A 108 -26.61 -10.28 2.73
N MET A 109 -26.18 -9.31 3.55
CA MET A 109 -25.47 -9.58 4.81
C MET A 109 -26.32 -10.35 5.81
N LEU A 110 -27.63 -10.04 5.93
CA LEU A 110 -28.55 -10.78 6.79
C LEU A 110 -28.74 -12.23 6.30
N ILE A 111 -28.84 -12.45 4.99
CA ILE A 111 -28.92 -13.80 4.42
C ILE A 111 -27.65 -14.59 4.76
N ILE A 112 -26.47 -14.01 4.57
CA ILE A 112 -25.20 -14.65 4.95
C ILE A 112 -25.17 -14.96 6.45
N TYR A 113 -25.58 -14.02 7.30
CA TYR A 113 -25.70 -14.24 8.74
C TYR A 113 -26.63 -15.40 9.08
N THR A 114 -27.82 -15.46 8.46
CA THR A 114 -28.76 -16.58 8.68
C THR A 114 -28.16 -17.90 8.23
N LEU A 115 -27.46 -17.96 7.10
CA LEU A 115 -26.78 -19.18 6.64
C LEU A 115 -25.71 -19.64 7.64
N ILE A 116 -24.95 -18.73 8.24
CA ILE A 116 -23.97 -19.06 9.28
C ILE A 116 -24.66 -19.62 10.53
N CYS A 117 -25.82 -19.08 10.92
CA CYS A 117 -26.59 -19.58 12.07
C CYS A 117 -27.14 -21.01 11.82
N PHE A 118 -27.65 -21.30 10.62
CA PHE A 118 -28.16 -22.63 10.27
C PHE A 118 -27.04 -23.66 10.06
N HIS A 119 -25.87 -23.21 9.58
CA HIS A 119 -24.75 -24.06 9.21
C HIS A 119 -23.45 -23.56 9.86
N PRO A 120 -23.25 -23.80 11.17
CA PRO A 120 -22.07 -23.31 11.89
C PRO A 120 -20.74 -23.88 11.36
N HIS A 121 -20.77 -24.98 10.59
CA HIS A 121 -19.58 -25.52 9.92
C HIS A 121 -18.93 -24.57 8.91
N LEU A 122 -19.70 -23.61 8.37
CA LEU A 122 -19.17 -22.54 7.53
C LEU A 122 -18.14 -21.68 8.27
N LEU A 123 -18.23 -21.57 9.61
CA LEU A 123 -17.32 -20.76 10.42
C LEU A 123 -15.86 -21.25 10.33
N ALA A 124 -15.62 -22.55 10.12
CA ALA A 124 -14.28 -23.09 9.90
C ALA A 124 -13.66 -22.62 8.57
N ILE A 125 -14.51 -22.40 7.57
CA ILE A 125 -14.14 -22.10 6.18
C ILE A 125 -13.88 -20.59 6.01
N ILE A 126 -14.61 -19.75 6.75
CA ILE A 126 -14.57 -18.29 6.63
C ILE A 126 -13.15 -17.71 6.71
N PRO A 127 -12.28 -18.04 7.69
CA PRO A 127 -10.95 -17.42 7.79
C PRO A 127 -10.09 -17.65 6.54
N SER A 128 -10.10 -18.87 6.01
CA SER A 128 -9.38 -19.25 4.81
C SER A 128 -9.98 -18.59 3.55
N ALA A 129 -11.32 -18.51 3.45
CA ALA A 129 -11.99 -17.79 2.37
C ALA A 129 -11.64 -16.29 2.38
N LEU A 130 -11.66 -15.66 3.56
CA LEU A 130 -11.31 -14.25 3.73
C LEU A 130 -9.85 -14.00 3.35
N PHE A 131 -8.93 -14.90 3.76
CA PHE A 131 -7.53 -14.81 3.39
C PHE A 131 -7.34 -14.88 1.86
N LEU A 132 -7.97 -15.84 1.18
CA LEU A 132 -7.90 -15.93 -0.28
C LEU A 132 -8.49 -14.67 -0.94
N LEU A 133 -9.71 -14.27 -0.56
CA LEU A 133 -10.46 -13.21 -1.25
C LEU A 133 -9.99 -11.79 -0.94
N PHE A 134 -9.57 -11.51 0.29
CA PHE A 134 -9.21 -10.15 0.72
C PHE A 134 -7.69 -9.93 0.86
N VAL A 135 -6.89 -11.00 0.87
CA VAL A 135 -5.43 -10.88 0.93
C VAL A 135 -4.79 -11.33 -0.39
N MET A 136 -4.99 -12.58 -0.80
CA MET A 136 -4.29 -13.11 -1.99
C MET A 136 -4.84 -12.57 -3.32
N VAL A 137 -6.16 -12.50 -3.50
CA VAL A 137 -6.76 -12.00 -4.76
C VAL A 137 -6.40 -10.53 -5.04
N PRO A 138 -6.50 -9.59 -4.08
CA PRO A 138 -6.08 -8.21 -4.32
C PRO A 138 -4.58 -8.09 -4.55
N ALA A 139 -3.75 -8.89 -3.86
CA ALA A 139 -2.31 -8.93 -4.10
C ALA A 139 -1.97 -9.43 -5.52
N TYR A 140 -2.69 -10.44 -6.00
CA TYR A 140 -2.57 -10.91 -7.38
C TYR A 140 -2.99 -9.84 -8.39
N ASN A 141 -4.14 -9.18 -8.18
CA ASN A 141 -4.63 -8.10 -9.05
C ASN A 141 -3.71 -6.88 -9.06
N PHE A 142 -3.00 -6.60 -7.97
CA PHE A 142 -2.00 -5.54 -7.92
C PHE A 142 -0.79 -5.88 -8.81
N LYS A 143 -0.34 -7.14 -8.80
CA LYS A 143 0.76 -7.62 -9.63
C LYS A 143 0.38 -7.76 -11.10
N HIS A 144 -0.83 -8.26 -11.37
CA HIS A 144 -1.40 -8.46 -12.69
C HIS A 144 -2.62 -7.55 -12.85
N PRO A 145 -2.42 -6.23 -13.09
CA PRO A 145 -3.54 -5.37 -13.40
C PRO A 145 -4.22 -5.92 -14.66
N VAL A 146 -5.51 -6.19 -14.57
CA VAL A 146 -6.31 -6.54 -15.75
C VAL A 146 -6.11 -5.41 -16.75
N SER A 147 -5.61 -5.74 -17.95
CA SER A 147 -5.45 -4.73 -18.99
C SER A 147 -6.83 -4.16 -19.30
N GLU A 148 -7.10 -2.97 -18.78
CA GLU A 148 -8.26 -2.17 -19.16
C GLU A 148 -8.07 -1.80 -20.64
N ALA A 149 -8.46 -2.72 -21.54
CA ALA A 149 -8.91 -2.36 -22.88
C ALA A 149 -10.27 -1.66 -22.73
N CYS A 150 -10.26 -0.50 -22.08
CA CYS A 150 -11.35 0.44 -22.07
C CYS A 150 -10.74 1.82 -21.97
N ASN A 151 -10.88 2.59 -23.07
CA ASN A 151 -10.65 4.02 -23.11
C ASN A 151 -11.62 4.72 -22.16
N ILE A 152 -11.38 4.61 -20.85
CA ILE A 152 -11.99 5.46 -19.86
C ILE A 152 -10.96 6.55 -19.61
N PRO A 153 -11.19 7.80 -20.03
CA PRO A 153 -10.35 8.90 -19.59
C PRO A 153 -10.44 8.94 -18.06
N VAL A 154 -9.34 8.61 -17.39
CA VAL A 154 -9.19 8.86 -15.96
C VAL A 154 -9.50 10.34 -15.72
N PRO A 155 -10.49 10.69 -14.88
CA PRO A 155 -10.69 12.07 -14.47
C PRO A 155 -9.44 12.52 -13.72
N TRP A 156 -8.77 13.55 -14.21
CA TRP A 156 -7.68 14.22 -13.52
C TRP A 156 -8.23 15.02 -12.34
N TYR A 157 -8.75 14.38 -11.31
CA TYR A 157 -8.87 15.07 -10.02
C TYR A 157 -8.52 14.11 -8.88
N LYS A 158 -7.42 14.44 -8.22
CA LYS A 158 -7.14 13.97 -6.86
C LYS A 158 -8.25 14.51 -5.96
N VAL A 159 -9.14 13.64 -5.47
CA VAL A 159 -9.76 13.92 -4.16
C VAL A 159 -8.65 13.71 -3.14
N ARG A 160 -7.92 14.78 -2.86
CA ARG A 160 -7.20 14.90 -1.60
C ARG A 160 -8.28 14.92 -0.53
N ARG A 161 -8.56 13.75 0.08
CA ARG A 161 -9.30 13.71 1.34
C ARG A 161 -8.35 14.30 2.39
N THR A 162 -8.31 15.62 2.47
CA THR A 162 -7.90 16.30 3.69
C THR A 162 -8.87 15.84 4.75
N LEU A 163 -8.39 14.99 5.64
CA LEU A 163 -9.01 14.82 6.94
C LEU A 163 -8.83 16.18 7.62
N GLU A 164 -9.83 17.05 7.49
CA GLU A 164 -9.95 18.24 8.33
C GLU A 164 -10.16 17.72 9.75
N PHE A 165 -9.12 17.86 10.56
CA PHE A 165 -9.22 17.67 11.99
C PHE A 165 -9.85 18.94 12.52
N ASP A 166 -11.16 18.91 12.81
CA ASP A 166 -11.81 19.97 13.56
C ASP A 166 -11.10 20.08 14.91
N LEU A 167 -10.41 21.21 15.08
CA LEU A 167 -9.84 21.61 16.35
C LEU A 167 -11.01 21.97 17.26
N PHE A 168 -11.21 21.15 18.28
CA PHE A 168 -12.07 21.49 19.41
C PHE A 168 -11.67 22.85 19.96
N GLN A 169 -12.61 23.79 19.92
CA GLN A 169 -12.53 25.06 20.62
C GLN A 169 -13.18 24.84 21.99
N ASP A 170 -12.37 24.65 23.02
CA ASP A 170 -12.86 24.60 24.40
C ASP A 170 -12.79 26.00 25.03
N ASP A 171 -13.95 26.40 25.55
CA ASP A 171 -14.16 27.59 26.36
C ASP A 171 -13.41 27.47 27.69
N GLU A 172 -12.70 28.55 28.03
CA GLU A 172 -11.93 28.70 29.24
C GLU A 172 -12.89 28.93 30.43
N THR A 173 -13.04 27.94 31.33
CA THR A 173 -13.55 28.20 32.67
C THR A 173 -12.58 27.69 33.74
N VAL A 174 -12.05 28.66 34.47
CA VAL A 174 -11.08 28.50 35.55
C VAL A 174 -11.78 27.92 36.79
N VAL A 175 -11.41 26.69 37.18
CA VAL A 175 -11.70 26.17 38.52
C VAL A 175 -10.39 25.84 39.23
N LYS A 176 -10.07 26.68 40.20
CA LYS A 176 -9.03 26.47 41.22
C LYS A 176 -9.50 25.37 42.16
N ARG A 177 -8.70 24.33 42.41
CA ARG A 177 -8.84 23.49 43.62
C ARG A 177 -7.59 22.67 43.91
N GLU A 178 -7.44 22.41 45.20
CA GLU A 178 -6.18 22.22 45.89
C GLU A 178 -5.67 20.78 45.89
N GLN A 179 -4.34 20.73 45.95
CA GLN A 179 -3.49 19.74 46.61
C GLN A 179 -4.19 18.50 47.19
N LEU A 180 -4.22 17.39 46.44
CA LEU A 180 -4.35 16.07 47.03
C LEU A 180 -3.54 14.99 46.29
N LYS A 181 -2.42 14.66 46.95
CA LYS A 181 -1.78 13.34 47.07
C LYS A 181 -1.04 12.73 45.86
N LYS A 182 0.29 12.86 45.96
CA LYS A 182 1.40 12.11 45.32
C LYS A 182 1.32 10.57 45.31
N ALA A 183 0.21 9.95 45.71
CA ALA A 183 0.03 8.50 45.68
C ALA A 183 -0.70 8.00 44.42
N SER A 184 -1.43 8.87 43.70
CA SER A 184 -2.16 8.48 42.47
C SER A 184 -1.29 8.57 41.22
N THR A 185 -0.33 9.49 41.17
CA THR A 185 0.54 9.73 40.01
C THR A 185 1.42 8.53 39.66
N GLN A 186 1.93 7.79 40.66
CA GLN A 186 2.75 6.60 40.40
C GLN A 186 1.94 5.47 39.77
N ASP A 187 0.69 5.27 40.20
CA ASP A 187 -0.20 4.26 39.64
C ASP A 187 -0.64 4.65 38.22
N ILE A 188 -0.90 5.94 37.97
CA ILE A 188 -1.19 6.47 36.63
C ILE A 188 0.03 6.30 35.70
N LEU A 189 1.23 6.70 36.12
CA LEU A 189 2.47 6.51 35.35
C LEU A 189 2.70 5.03 35.03
N SER A 190 2.32 4.15 35.96
CA SER A 190 2.43 2.71 35.75
C SER A 190 1.41 2.17 34.74
N ASN A 191 0.19 2.69 34.73
CA ASN A 191 -0.83 2.33 33.75
C ASN A 191 -0.49 2.88 32.36
N VAL A 192 0.07 4.08 32.28
CA VAL A 192 0.55 4.65 31.01
C VAL A 192 1.76 3.88 30.47
N ARG A 193 2.64 3.36 31.35
CA ARG A 193 3.70 2.43 30.96
C ARG A 193 3.13 1.14 30.38
N ASP A 194 2.13 0.56 31.04
CA ASP A 194 1.46 -0.66 30.55
C ASP A 194 0.79 -0.41 29.19
N LEU A 195 0.16 0.76 28.99
CA LEU A 195 -0.41 1.19 27.70
C LEU A 195 0.66 1.32 26.61
N GLN A 196 1.80 1.94 26.91
CA GLN A 196 2.93 2.03 25.97
C GLN A 196 3.38 0.66 25.50
N ASN A 197 3.51 -0.30 26.43
CA ASN A 197 3.97 -1.65 26.12
C ASN A 197 2.94 -2.43 25.33
N LEU A 198 1.65 -2.24 25.61
CA LEU A 198 0.55 -2.80 24.82
C LEU A 198 0.58 -2.25 23.40
N MET A 199 0.73 -0.93 23.23
CA MET A 199 0.83 -0.31 21.91
C MET A 199 2.04 -0.83 21.12
N SER A 200 3.21 -0.94 21.75
CA SER A 200 4.40 -1.54 21.11
C SER A 200 4.14 -2.98 20.68
N GLY A 201 3.58 -3.81 21.58
CA GLY A 201 3.29 -5.22 21.28
C GLY A 201 2.28 -5.39 20.15
N PHE A 202 1.29 -4.50 20.04
CA PHE A 202 0.33 -4.52 18.93
C PHE A 202 0.98 -4.14 17.59
N ILE A 203 1.85 -3.13 17.59
CA ILE A 203 2.60 -2.71 16.40
C ILE A 203 3.52 -3.85 15.92
N ASP A 204 4.26 -4.47 16.84
CA ASP A 204 5.16 -5.60 16.54
C ASP A 204 4.37 -6.82 16.02
N PHE A 205 3.20 -7.09 16.61
CA PHE A 205 2.29 -8.14 16.13
C PHE A 205 1.80 -7.86 14.71
N TYR A 206 1.35 -6.63 14.45
CA TYR A 206 0.93 -6.22 13.10
C TYR A 206 2.07 -6.34 12.10
N ASP A 207 3.29 -5.88 12.44
CA ASP A 207 4.47 -6.01 11.56
C ASP A 207 4.80 -7.46 11.27
N THR A 208 4.69 -8.34 12.27
CA THR A 208 4.91 -9.78 12.09
C THR A 208 3.87 -10.40 11.15
N VAL A 209 2.59 -10.03 11.31
CA VAL A 209 1.51 -10.47 10.42
C VAL A 209 1.70 -9.91 9.02
N ALA A 210 2.06 -8.64 8.88
CA ALA A 210 2.33 -8.00 7.60
C ALA A 210 3.52 -8.66 6.88
N LEU A 211 4.57 -9.05 7.61
CA LEU A 211 5.71 -9.79 7.05
C LEU A 211 5.32 -11.19 6.63
N LEU A 212 4.51 -11.88 7.43
CA LEU A 212 3.98 -13.19 7.07
C LEU A 212 3.15 -13.10 5.77
N ILE A 213 2.27 -12.11 5.67
CA ILE A 213 1.47 -11.86 4.48
C ILE A 213 2.38 -11.49 3.30
N TYR A 214 3.36 -10.62 3.49
CA TYR A 214 4.28 -10.22 2.42
C TYR A 214 5.09 -11.42 1.91
N SER A 215 5.68 -12.20 2.81
CA SER A 215 6.49 -13.37 2.46
C SER A 215 5.68 -14.49 1.84
N SER A 216 4.40 -14.64 2.18
CA SER A 216 3.59 -15.80 1.77
C SER A 216 2.55 -15.51 0.69
N ALA A 217 2.02 -14.29 0.63
CA ALA A 217 0.86 -13.94 -0.18
C ALA A 217 1.10 -12.75 -1.12
N SER A 218 2.32 -12.17 -1.16
CA SER A 218 2.62 -11.01 -2.01
C SER A 218 3.01 -11.36 -3.45
N PHE A 219 3.00 -12.65 -3.84
CA PHE A 219 3.35 -13.08 -5.20
C PHE A 219 4.72 -12.59 -5.70
N VAL A 220 5.66 -12.31 -4.78
CA VAL A 220 7.08 -12.04 -5.12
C VAL A 220 7.65 -13.28 -5.80
N ASP A 221 7.54 -14.42 -5.13
CA ASP A 221 7.72 -15.74 -5.73
C ASP A 221 6.34 -16.26 -6.17
N GLU A 222 6.08 -16.22 -7.47
CA GLU A 222 4.77 -16.57 -8.03
C GLU A 222 4.45 -18.05 -7.86
N SER A 223 5.45 -18.91 -8.07
CA SER A 223 5.35 -20.36 -7.90
C SER A 223 4.98 -20.72 -6.45
N TYR A 224 5.64 -20.13 -5.46
CA TYR A 224 5.36 -20.38 -4.05
C TYR A 224 3.98 -19.86 -3.62
N SER A 225 3.63 -18.63 -4.01
CA SER A 225 2.35 -18.01 -3.64
C SER A 225 1.17 -18.71 -4.33
N THR A 226 1.34 -19.15 -5.57
CA THR A 226 0.31 -19.91 -6.33
C THR A 226 0.12 -21.31 -5.75
N MET A 227 1.21 -22.01 -5.39
CA MET A 227 1.12 -23.29 -4.70
C MET A 227 0.36 -23.13 -3.37
N LEU A 228 0.69 -22.10 -2.58
CA LEU A 228 0.01 -21.80 -1.33
C LEU A 228 -1.48 -21.50 -1.56
N TYR A 229 -1.82 -20.72 -2.59
CA TYR A 229 -3.21 -20.45 -2.99
C TYR A 229 -3.96 -21.76 -3.29
N ILE A 230 -3.38 -22.65 -4.10
CA ILE A 230 -3.98 -23.94 -4.47
C ILE A 230 -4.11 -24.84 -3.24
N ILE A 231 -3.11 -24.91 -2.37
CA ILE A 231 -3.16 -25.70 -1.15
C ILE A 231 -4.29 -25.20 -0.24
N ILE A 232 -4.37 -23.89 0.01
CA ILE A 232 -5.45 -23.33 0.83
C ILE A 232 -6.81 -23.60 0.17
N LEU A 233 -6.95 -23.37 -1.14
CA LEU A 233 -8.19 -23.63 -1.87
C LEU A 233 -8.60 -25.11 -1.80
N LEU A 234 -7.66 -26.04 -1.98
CA LEU A 234 -7.94 -27.48 -1.95
C LEU A 234 -8.24 -27.97 -0.53
N THR A 235 -7.56 -27.43 0.48
CA THR A 235 -7.79 -27.79 1.90
C THR A 235 -9.15 -27.32 2.42
N MET A 236 -9.80 -26.36 1.76
CA MET A 236 -11.15 -25.91 2.12
C MET A 236 -12.21 -27.01 1.97
N ILE A 237 -12.06 -27.88 0.97
CA ILE A 237 -12.98 -28.99 0.71
C ILE A 237 -12.97 -30.02 1.86
N PRO A 238 -11.84 -30.64 2.24
CA PRO A 238 -11.80 -31.56 3.37
C PRO A 238 -12.11 -30.85 4.68
N LEU A 239 -11.72 -29.57 4.84
CA LEU A 239 -12.06 -28.80 6.03
C LEU A 239 -13.59 -28.66 6.18
N SER A 240 -14.32 -28.43 5.09
CA SER A 240 -15.79 -28.39 5.08
C SER A 240 -16.42 -29.73 5.51
N ILE A 241 -15.90 -30.84 4.97
CA ILE A 241 -16.39 -32.19 5.30
C ILE A 241 -16.16 -32.49 6.79
N ILE A 242 -14.92 -32.26 7.28
CA ILE A 242 -14.56 -32.49 8.69
C ILE A 242 -15.38 -31.58 9.61
N ALA A 243 -15.52 -30.30 9.25
CA ALA A 243 -16.32 -29.31 9.99
C ALA A 243 -17.80 -29.72 10.10
N SER A 244 -18.34 -30.40 9.08
CA SER A 244 -19.71 -30.94 9.13
C SER A 244 -19.86 -32.15 10.05
N MET A 245 -18.79 -32.91 10.31
CA MET A 245 -18.85 -34.06 11.22
C MET A 245 -18.73 -33.65 12.69
N ILE A 246 -18.28 -32.42 12.97
CA ILE A 246 -18.04 -31.94 14.33
C ILE A 246 -19.32 -31.31 14.91
N PRO A 247 -19.77 -31.75 16.10
CA PRO A 247 -20.82 -31.07 16.84
C PRO A 247 -20.33 -29.71 17.36
N TRP A 248 -20.86 -28.63 16.79
CA TRP A 248 -20.39 -27.26 17.05
C TRP A 248 -20.60 -26.77 18.49
N ASN A 249 -21.67 -27.21 19.15
CA ASN A 249 -21.91 -26.97 20.56
C ASN A 249 -20.76 -27.50 21.44
N LEU A 250 -20.29 -28.71 21.16
CA LEU A 250 -19.14 -29.29 21.85
C LEU A 250 -17.85 -28.59 21.43
N ALA A 251 -17.68 -28.23 20.16
CA ALA A 251 -16.51 -27.49 19.71
C ALA A 251 -16.36 -26.15 20.46
N PHE A 252 -17.44 -25.38 20.63
CA PHE A 252 -17.41 -24.13 21.41
C PHE A 252 -17.12 -24.38 22.89
N ALA A 253 -17.72 -25.42 23.49
CA ALA A 253 -17.43 -25.79 24.87
C ALA A 253 -15.95 -26.18 25.06
N PHE A 254 -15.43 -27.08 24.23
CA PHE A 254 -14.03 -27.49 24.25
C PHE A 254 -13.09 -26.32 24.00
N THR A 255 -13.42 -25.42 23.08
CA THR A 255 -12.61 -24.21 22.83
C THR A 255 -12.57 -23.32 24.08
N GLY A 256 -13.70 -23.11 24.75
CA GLY A 256 -13.75 -22.35 26.00
C GLY A 256 -12.91 -22.99 27.12
N TRP A 257 -13.05 -24.30 27.31
CA TRP A 257 -12.24 -25.06 28.27
C TRP A 257 -10.74 -25.00 27.93
N LEU A 258 -10.39 -25.16 26.66
CA LEU A 258 -9.00 -25.11 26.19
C LEU A 258 -8.37 -23.75 26.45
N VAL A 259 -9.07 -22.65 26.15
CA VAL A 259 -8.58 -21.29 26.42
C VAL A 259 -8.33 -21.09 27.92
N MET A 260 -9.24 -21.54 28.79
CA MET A 260 -9.07 -21.42 30.24
C MET A 260 -7.90 -22.26 30.75
N LEU A 261 -7.70 -23.47 30.20
CA LEU A 261 -6.55 -24.32 30.53
C LEU A 261 -5.23 -23.70 30.03
N LEU A 262 -5.17 -23.16 28.82
CA LEU A 262 -3.99 -22.48 28.29
C LEU A 262 -3.66 -21.21 29.08
N CYS A 263 -4.67 -20.52 29.62
CA CYS A 263 -4.48 -19.38 30.50
C CYS A 263 -3.99 -19.76 31.90
N HIS A 264 -3.96 -21.05 32.25
CA HIS A 264 -3.48 -21.49 33.55
C HIS A 264 -1.99 -21.16 33.74
N PRO A 265 -1.60 -20.55 34.88
CA PRO A 265 -0.24 -20.04 35.10
C PRO A 265 0.86 -21.10 34.96
N SER A 266 0.62 -22.35 35.40
CA SER A 266 1.61 -23.43 35.24
C SER A 266 1.85 -23.81 33.78
N ILE A 267 0.81 -23.73 32.95
CA ILE A 267 0.92 -24.01 31.51
C ILE A 267 1.62 -22.85 30.82
N GLN A 268 1.31 -21.60 31.19
CA GLN A 268 1.99 -20.43 30.63
C GLN A 268 3.50 -20.43 30.90
N ILE A 269 3.93 -20.84 32.10
CA ILE A 269 5.36 -20.94 32.45
C ILE A 269 6.04 -22.02 31.58
N THR A 270 5.41 -23.18 31.46
CA THR A 270 5.91 -24.30 30.66
C THR A 270 5.95 -23.95 29.17
N LEU A 271 4.91 -23.28 28.68
CA LEU A 271 4.79 -22.82 27.30
C LEU A 271 5.87 -21.79 26.98
N LYS A 272 6.10 -20.78 27.83
CA LYS A 272 7.16 -19.78 27.63
C LYS A 272 8.56 -20.41 27.62
N ARG A 273 8.81 -21.44 28.43
CA ARG A 273 10.08 -22.18 28.45
C ARG A 273 10.28 -22.98 27.17
N ASN A 274 9.25 -23.67 26.73
CA ASN A 274 9.31 -24.56 25.57
C ASN A 274 9.26 -23.78 24.24
N GLN A 275 8.52 -22.68 24.18
CA GLN A 275 8.39 -21.83 22.99
C GLN A 275 9.76 -21.32 22.51
N LYS A 276 10.67 -20.95 23.42
CA LYS A 276 12.04 -20.55 23.06
C LYS A 276 12.84 -21.69 22.42
N ILE A 277 12.64 -22.92 22.88
CA ILE A 277 13.32 -24.12 22.37
C ILE A 277 12.74 -24.52 21.00
N TYR A 278 11.41 -24.47 20.87
CA TYR A 278 10.72 -24.78 19.62
C TYR A 278 10.95 -23.75 18.52
N LEU A 279 11.00 -22.45 18.85
CA LEU A 279 11.29 -21.39 17.87
C LEU A 279 12.68 -21.56 17.25
N LYS A 280 13.69 -21.84 18.08
CA LYS A 280 15.06 -22.11 17.61
C LYS A 280 15.15 -23.35 16.71
N LYS A 281 14.46 -24.43 17.10
CA LYS A 281 14.41 -25.67 16.29
C LYS A 281 13.62 -25.52 14.99
N LYS A 282 12.58 -24.67 14.99
CA LYS A 282 11.73 -24.41 13.83
C LYS A 282 12.45 -23.55 12.79
N GLU A 283 13.26 -22.57 13.19
CA GLU A 283 14.11 -21.80 12.24
C GLU A 283 15.06 -22.73 11.46
N GLU A 284 15.70 -23.70 12.14
CA GLU A 284 16.60 -24.68 11.50
C GLU A 284 15.85 -25.69 10.60
N SER A 285 14.65 -26.13 11.01
CA SER A 285 13.89 -27.14 10.26
C SER A 285 13.05 -26.57 9.12
N VAL A 286 12.55 -25.33 9.25
CA VAL A 286 11.78 -24.66 8.18
C VAL A 286 12.73 -24.32 7.03
N GLY A 287 13.97 -23.90 7.30
CA GLY A 287 14.97 -23.65 6.24
C GLY A 287 15.26 -24.88 5.36
N THR A 288 15.28 -26.08 5.96
CA THR A 288 15.56 -27.35 5.24
C THR A 288 14.32 -27.97 4.60
N ALA A 289 13.12 -27.76 5.17
CA ALA A 289 11.85 -28.20 4.57
C ALA A 289 11.42 -27.30 3.40
N PHE A 290 11.70 -25.98 3.47
CA PHE A 290 11.41 -25.04 2.39
C PHE A 290 12.23 -25.33 1.13
N GLN A 291 13.51 -25.68 1.28
CA GLN A 291 14.37 -26.08 0.16
C GLN A 291 13.92 -27.38 -0.51
N LYS A 292 13.14 -28.23 0.16
CA LYS A 292 12.62 -29.48 -0.42
C LYS A 292 11.25 -29.31 -1.11
N GLY A 293 10.55 -28.21 -0.85
CA GLY A 293 9.25 -27.90 -1.46
C GLY A 293 9.34 -27.33 -2.88
N SER A 294 10.53 -26.92 -3.33
CA SER A 294 10.77 -26.33 -4.66
C SER A 294 10.84 -27.36 -5.80
N LEU A 295 10.48 -28.63 -5.56
CA LEU A 295 10.51 -29.70 -6.56
C LEU A 295 9.22 -29.83 -7.37
N PHE A 296 8.15 -29.15 -6.96
CA PHE A 296 6.96 -29.00 -7.79
C PHE A 296 7.14 -27.73 -8.61
N ASP A 297 7.81 -27.89 -9.75
CA ASP A 297 7.90 -26.88 -10.80
C ASP A 297 6.50 -26.77 -11.42
N ILE A 298 5.60 -26.07 -10.73
CA ILE A 298 4.34 -25.61 -11.31
C ILE A 298 4.78 -24.68 -12.43
N ILE A 299 4.48 -25.05 -13.68
CA ILE A 299 4.73 -24.23 -14.87
C ILE A 299 3.97 -22.91 -14.68
N THR A 300 4.62 -21.98 -14.01
CA THR A 300 4.14 -20.64 -13.73
C THR A 300 4.85 -19.77 -14.73
N GLU A 301 4.12 -18.88 -15.41
CA GLU A 301 4.66 -17.92 -16.39
C GLU A 301 5.54 -16.87 -15.68
N GLU A 302 6.59 -17.30 -14.99
CA GLU A 302 7.47 -16.45 -14.19
C GLU A 302 8.02 -15.33 -15.06
N GLY A 303 7.69 -14.10 -14.68
CA GLY A 303 8.23 -12.91 -15.32
C GLY A 303 7.79 -12.75 -16.77
N LYS A 304 6.57 -13.16 -17.15
CA LYS A 304 6.01 -12.76 -18.44
C LYS A 304 5.93 -11.24 -18.48
N ILE A 305 6.96 -10.67 -19.10
CA ILE A 305 7.07 -9.27 -19.43
C ILE A 305 5.77 -8.91 -20.12
N GLU A 306 5.04 -7.93 -19.57
CA GLU A 306 3.82 -7.50 -20.22
C GLU A 306 4.18 -6.96 -21.59
N GLU A 307 3.70 -7.63 -22.63
CA GLU A 307 3.90 -7.24 -24.01
C GLU A 307 2.67 -6.46 -24.47
N ARG A 308 2.90 -5.25 -24.97
CA ARG A 308 1.87 -4.47 -25.66
C ARG A 308 2.42 -3.98 -26.98
N GLU A 309 1.55 -3.87 -27.96
CA GLU A 309 1.89 -3.23 -29.23
C GLU A 309 1.56 -1.74 -29.14
N VAL A 310 2.54 -0.89 -29.43
CA VAL A 310 2.37 0.56 -29.54
C VAL A 310 2.28 0.90 -31.01
N GLU A 311 1.36 1.79 -31.34
CA GLU A 311 1.20 2.35 -32.67
C GLU A 311 1.60 3.82 -32.71
N ILE A 312 2.22 4.20 -33.83
CA ILE A 312 2.47 5.59 -34.21
C ILE A 312 2.16 5.76 -35.70
N PHE A 313 1.88 6.99 -36.10
CA PHE A 313 1.65 7.36 -37.49
C PHE A 313 2.81 8.22 -37.98
N GLU A 314 3.42 7.76 -39.07
CA GLU A 314 4.31 8.59 -39.87
C GLU A 314 3.47 9.49 -40.77
N LEU A 315 3.59 10.80 -40.58
CA LEU A 315 2.85 11.79 -41.32
C LEU A 315 3.77 12.52 -42.30
N GLN A 316 3.35 12.59 -43.55
CA GLN A 316 4.07 13.27 -44.62
C GLN A 316 3.17 14.26 -45.34
N ARG A 317 3.76 15.37 -45.78
CA ARG A 317 3.07 16.41 -46.56
C ARG A 317 3.52 16.37 -48.01
N GLN A 318 2.60 16.66 -48.92
CA GLN A 318 2.90 16.83 -50.33
C GLN A 318 3.81 18.05 -50.51
N GLY A 319 4.90 17.87 -51.25
CA GLY A 319 5.84 18.93 -51.60
C GLY A 319 5.36 19.72 -52.82
N LEU A 320 6.28 20.47 -53.42
CA LEU A 320 6.03 21.32 -54.60
C LEU A 320 5.52 20.56 -55.83
N THR A 321 5.76 19.25 -55.91
CA THR A 321 5.25 18.39 -56.98
C THR A 321 4.47 17.22 -56.40
N PRO A 322 3.43 16.73 -57.11
CA PRO A 322 2.52 15.71 -56.57
C PRO A 322 3.17 14.34 -56.33
N ARG A 323 4.43 14.17 -56.77
CA ARG A 323 5.22 12.94 -56.60
C ARG A 323 6.20 13.00 -55.43
N ILE A 324 6.51 14.19 -54.93
CA ILE A 324 7.48 14.39 -53.85
C ILE A 324 6.73 14.59 -52.55
N TRP A 325 7.10 13.80 -51.54
CA TRP A 325 6.52 13.84 -50.21
C TRP A 325 7.59 14.16 -49.18
N GLU A 326 7.33 15.16 -48.34
CA GLU A 326 8.24 15.62 -47.30
C GLU A 326 7.86 15.00 -45.95
N PRO A 327 8.81 14.39 -45.22
CA PRO A 327 8.54 13.85 -43.90
C PRO A 327 8.22 14.99 -42.93
N TRP A 328 7.11 14.88 -42.21
CA TRP A 328 6.67 15.93 -41.29
C TRP A 328 6.88 15.54 -39.84
N VAL A 329 6.21 14.51 -39.31
CA VAL A 329 6.29 14.15 -37.89
C VAL A 329 5.81 12.71 -37.66
N PHE A 330 6.37 12.04 -36.65
CA PHE A 330 5.85 10.80 -36.10
C PHE A 330 4.97 11.13 -34.90
N THR A 331 3.68 10.81 -34.96
CA THR A 331 2.70 11.17 -33.93
C THR A 331 1.84 9.99 -33.55
N ASN A 332 1.34 9.95 -32.31
CA ASN A 332 0.34 8.99 -31.85
C ASN A 332 -1.10 9.51 -32.08
N VAL A 333 -1.27 10.74 -32.57
CA VAL A 333 -2.57 11.35 -32.83
C VAL A 333 -2.97 11.10 -34.29
N ILE A 334 -4.23 10.75 -34.50
CA ILE A 334 -4.80 10.63 -35.84
C ILE A 334 -4.96 12.03 -36.43
N TYR A 335 -4.09 12.38 -37.38
CA TYR A 335 -4.17 13.63 -38.13
C TYR A 335 -5.09 13.45 -39.33
N ASP A 336 -6.38 13.68 -39.12
CA ASP A 336 -7.41 13.60 -40.15
C ASP A 336 -7.99 14.99 -40.50
N LEU A 337 -8.70 15.11 -41.62
CA LEU A 337 -9.33 16.36 -42.06
C LEU A 337 -10.23 16.99 -40.99
N GLU A 338 -10.88 16.16 -40.17
CA GLU A 338 -11.75 16.60 -39.08
C GLU A 338 -11.01 16.92 -37.78
N SER A 339 -9.74 16.51 -37.65
CA SER A 339 -8.94 16.68 -36.44
C SER A 339 -8.72 18.16 -36.12
N SER A 340 -8.64 18.49 -34.82
CA SER A 340 -8.37 19.85 -34.35
C SER A 340 -7.03 20.39 -34.86
N TRP A 341 -6.01 19.54 -34.94
CA TRP A 341 -4.68 19.85 -35.45
C TRP A 341 -4.71 20.19 -36.95
N HIS A 342 -5.45 19.42 -37.75
CA HIS A 342 -5.62 19.72 -39.17
C HIS A 342 -6.40 21.02 -39.40
N LYS A 343 -7.52 21.21 -38.69
CA LYS A 343 -8.33 22.44 -38.77
C LYS A 343 -7.55 23.70 -38.37
N SER A 344 -6.66 23.57 -37.40
CA SER A 344 -5.81 24.68 -36.92
C SER A 344 -4.52 24.84 -37.73
N GLN A 345 -4.22 23.93 -38.67
CA GLN A 345 -2.96 23.90 -39.42
C GLN A 345 -1.71 23.90 -38.52
N LEU A 346 -1.86 23.37 -37.29
CA LEU A 346 -0.78 23.25 -36.32
C LEU A 346 -0.15 21.87 -36.40
N ARG A 347 1.15 21.82 -36.11
CA ARG A 347 1.87 20.55 -36.04
C ARG A 347 1.37 19.73 -34.85
N PRO A 348 0.97 18.46 -35.04
CA PRO A 348 0.59 17.62 -33.93
C PRO A 348 1.79 17.28 -33.05
N PRO A 349 1.58 16.96 -31.76
CA PRO A 349 2.66 16.54 -30.87
C PRO A 349 3.29 15.24 -31.37
N GLY A 350 4.62 15.17 -31.36
CA GLY A 350 5.33 14.02 -31.90
C GLY A 350 6.83 14.25 -32.02
N SER A 351 7.54 13.25 -32.54
CA SER A 351 8.98 13.32 -32.78
C SER A 351 9.29 13.57 -34.26
N ARG A 352 10.45 14.17 -34.53
CA ARG A 352 10.93 14.37 -35.91
C ARG A 352 11.58 13.11 -36.46
N PHE A 353 12.29 12.37 -35.61
CA PHE A 353 12.97 11.13 -35.97
C PHE A 353 12.33 9.94 -35.27
N LEU A 354 12.35 8.80 -35.94
CA LEU A 354 11.80 7.54 -35.42
C LEU A 354 12.58 7.01 -34.21
N SER A 355 13.89 7.32 -34.14
CA SER A 355 14.76 6.99 -33.00
C SER A 355 14.36 7.70 -31.70
N ASP A 356 13.75 8.87 -31.82
CA ASP A 356 13.42 9.73 -30.66
C ASP A 356 12.07 9.37 -30.05
N VAL A 357 11.36 8.38 -30.62
CA VAL A 357 10.10 7.90 -30.08
C VAL A 357 10.38 7.13 -28.80
N LEU A 358 9.89 7.67 -27.68
CA LEU A 358 9.99 7.06 -26.37
C LEU A 358 8.84 6.08 -26.14
N PRO A 359 9.05 5.05 -25.29
CA PRO A 359 7.96 4.19 -24.84
C PRO A 359 6.92 5.01 -24.05
N PRO A 360 5.69 4.48 -23.89
CA PRO A 360 4.65 5.18 -23.14
C PRO A 360 5.11 5.53 -21.73
N ASN A 361 5.03 6.81 -21.37
CA ASN A 361 5.38 7.26 -20.02
C ASN A 361 4.42 6.68 -18.98
N ASN A 362 4.97 6.30 -17.84
CA ASN A 362 4.25 5.54 -16.81
C ASN A 362 3.13 6.35 -16.19
N SER A 363 2.08 5.61 -15.82
CA SER A 363 1.06 6.01 -14.87
C SER A 363 1.68 6.54 -13.57
N ILE A 364 0.97 7.53 -13.01
CA ILE A 364 1.18 8.21 -11.73
C ILE A 364 1.23 7.23 -10.53
N ASP A 365 0.88 5.95 -10.73
CA ASP A 365 0.70 4.94 -9.69
C ASP A 365 1.92 4.05 -9.42
N GLY A 366 3.09 4.33 -10.00
CA GLY A 366 4.33 3.61 -9.70
C GLY A 366 4.40 2.18 -10.27
N SER A 367 3.55 1.85 -11.24
CA SER A 367 3.39 0.51 -11.84
C SER A 367 4.49 0.08 -12.83
N GLY A 368 5.71 0.62 -12.70
CA GLY A 368 6.88 0.26 -13.53
C GLY A 368 6.94 0.96 -14.89
N SER A 369 8.15 1.01 -15.48
CA SER A 369 8.40 1.67 -16.77
C SER A 369 8.23 0.79 -17.99
N TRP A 370 7.47 1.27 -18.98
CA TRP A 370 7.50 0.70 -20.32
C TRP A 370 8.86 0.96 -20.96
N TYR A 371 9.41 -0.04 -21.63
CA TYR A 371 10.64 0.07 -22.37
C TYR A 371 10.53 -0.63 -23.73
N PHE A 372 11.38 -0.22 -24.66
CA PHE A 372 11.56 -0.93 -25.92
C PHE A 372 12.77 -1.84 -25.84
N GLN A 373 12.68 -3.02 -26.45
CA GLN A 373 13.83 -3.90 -26.58
C GLN A 373 14.68 -3.48 -27.79
N ASP A 374 16.01 -3.47 -27.64
CA ASP A 374 16.94 -2.98 -28.67
C ASP A 374 16.92 -3.84 -29.94
N ASN A 375 16.59 -5.13 -29.82
CA ASN A 375 16.54 -6.07 -30.93
C ASN A 375 15.31 -5.91 -31.82
N GLU A 376 14.29 -5.17 -31.37
CA GLU A 376 13.04 -4.99 -32.12
C GLU A 376 12.96 -3.57 -32.67
N SER A 377 12.77 -3.46 -33.98
CA SER A 377 12.59 -2.19 -34.67
C SER A 377 11.12 -1.92 -34.98
N TRP A 378 10.81 -0.68 -35.37
CA TRP A 378 9.47 -0.32 -35.83
C TRP A 378 9.13 -1.06 -37.13
N LEU A 379 7.97 -1.69 -37.16
CA LEU A 379 7.44 -2.41 -38.30
C LEU A 379 6.33 -1.59 -38.95
N VAL A 380 6.25 -1.64 -40.29
CA VAL A 380 5.13 -1.06 -41.03
C VAL A 380 3.95 -2.03 -40.95
N ASP A 381 2.77 -1.52 -40.60
CA ASP A 381 1.55 -2.31 -40.69
C ASP A 381 1.13 -2.43 -42.16
N HIS A 382 1.16 -3.65 -42.67
CA HIS A 382 0.82 -3.94 -44.06
C HIS A 382 -0.71 -3.94 -44.29
N ASN A 383 -1.52 -4.08 -43.24
CA ASN A 383 -2.97 -4.19 -43.36
C ASN A 383 -3.65 -2.82 -43.30
N THR A 384 -3.37 -1.99 -44.32
CA THR A 384 -3.82 -0.59 -44.35
C THR A 384 -5.34 -0.45 -44.28
N LYS A 385 -6.06 -1.37 -44.93
CA LYS A 385 -7.53 -1.38 -44.90
C LYS A 385 -8.07 -1.62 -43.49
N LYS A 386 -7.47 -2.54 -42.74
CA LYS A 386 -7.96 -2.91 -41.41
C LYS A 386 -7.80 -1.75 -40.42
N TRP A 387 -6.61 -1.17 -40.31
CA TRP A 387 -6.39 -0.12 -39.31
C TRP A 387 -7.13 1.18 -39.63
N VAL A 388 -7.32 1.52 -40.91
CA VAL A 388 -8.14 2.68 -41.32
C VAL A 388 -9.60 2.50 -40.89
N LEU A 389 -10.14 1.29 -41.05
CA LEU A 389 -11.50 0.94 -40.63
C LEU A 389 -11.65 0.89 -39.10
N ASP A 390 -10.69 0.26 -38.40
CA ASP A 390 -10.70 0.13 -36.94
C ASP A 390 -10.65 1.50 -36.24
N LEU A 391 -9.93 2.47 -36.82
CA LEU A 391 -9.83 3.84 -36.32
C LEU A 391 -10.95 4.77 -36.82
N GLY A 392 -11.83 4.29 -37.70
CA GLY A 392 -12.96 5.07 -38.23
C GLY A 392 -12.55 6.29 -39.05
N ILE A 393 -11.39 6.24 -39.74
CA ILE A 393 -10.91 7.36 -40.55
C ILE A 393 -11.72 7.41 -41.86
N THR A 394 -12.35 8.55 -42.11
CA THR A 394 -13.18 8.81 -43.30
C THR A 394 -12.40 9.58 -44.36
N ASP A 395 -12.90 9.62 -45.59
CA ASP A 395 -12.33 10.45 -46.67
C ASP A 395 -10.86 10.16 -46.97
N VAL A 396 -10.52 8.87 -47.15
CA VAL A 396 -9.16 8.39 -47.42
C VAL A 396 -9.11 7.47 -48.63
N GLU A 397 -8.11 7.68 -49.49
CA GLU A 397 -7.70 6.73 -50.53
C GLU A 397 -6.57 5.84 -50.00
N ILE A 398 -6.76 4.52 -50.09
CA ILE A 398 -5.83 3.53 -49.51
C ILE A 398 -4.93 2.97 -50.63
N ASP A 399 -3.63 3.19 -50.50
CA ASP A 399 -2.60 2.57 -51.34
C ASP A 399 -2.13 1.26 -50.68
N LEU A 400 -2.54 0.14 -51.28
CA LEU A 400 -2.22 -1.21 -50.82
C LEU A 400 -0.80 -1.65 -51.18
N GLU A 401 -0.15 -1.03 -52.17
CA GLU A 401 1.20 -1.42 -52.61
C GLU A 401 2.27 -0.83 -51.68
N ASN A 402 2.09 0.44 -51.30
CA ASN A 402 3.06 1.16 -50.47
C ASN A 402 2.60 1.36 -49.02
N HIS A 403 1.40 0.89 -48.68
CA HIS A 403 0.82 0.92 -47.33
C HIS A 403 0.61 2.35 -46.79
N TRP A 404 0.14 3.25 -47.67
CA TRP A 404 -0.17 4.64 -47.32
C TRP A 404 -1.68 4.89 -47.36
N ALA A 405 -2.15 5.67 -46.42
CA ALA A 405 -3.48 6.28 -46.43
C ALA A 405 -3.34 7.74 -46.85
N TYR A 406 -3.94 8.12 -47.98
CA TYR A 406 -3.96 9.48 -48.49
C TYR A 406 -5.29 10.15 -48.13
N ASP A 407 -5.24 11.39 -47.71
CA ASP A 407 -6.46 12.19 -47.57
C ASP A 407 -7.13 12.30 -48.96
N TYR A 408 -8.45 12.19 -49.02
CA TYR A 408 -9.17 12.19 -50.28
C TYR A 408 -10.49 12.92 -50.14
N LYS A 409 -10.64 14.02 -50.86
CA LYS A 409 -11.86 14.84 -50.81
C LYS A 409 -12.27 15.25 -52.22
N ASN A 410 -13.57 15.11 -52.51
CA ASN A 410 -14.18 15.58 -53.77
C ASN A 410 -13.49 15.07 -55.05
N GLY A 411 -13.01 13.83 -55.08
CA GLY A 411 -12.38 13.28 -56.28
C GLY A 411 -10.87 13.51 -56.40
N ILE A 412 -10.26 14.20 -55.43
CA ILE A 412 -8.86 14.66 -55.49
C ILE A 412 -8.11 14.18 -54.24
N ARG A 413 -6.88 13.70 -54.45
CA ARG A 413 -5.94 13.41 -53.36
C ARG A 413 -5.53 14.70 -52.64
N GLY A 414 -5.66 14.70 -51.33
CA GLY A 414 -5.24 15.76 -50.45
C GLY A 414 -3.73 15.85 -50.28
N GLU A 415 -3.32 16.84 -49.49
CA GLU A 415 -1.91 17.19 -49.28
C GLU A 415 -1.21 16.29 -48.24
N TRP A 416 -1.96 15.45 -47.53
CA TRP A 416 -1.45 14.65 -46.42
C TRP A 416 -1.54 13.16 -46.72
N ARG A 417 -0.52 12.43 -46.31
CA ARG A 417 -0.53 10.98 -46.27
C ARG A 417 0.05 10.46 -44.97
N ARG A 418 -0.45 9.32 -44.53
CA ARG A 418 -0.11 8.71 -43.25
C ARG A 418 0.14 7.21 -43.39
N ARG A 419 1.09 6.69 -42.61
CA ARG A 419 1.43 5.28 -42.55
C ARG A 419 1.54 4.83 -41.10
N ARG A 420 0.91 3.70 -40.77
CA ARG A 420 0.95 3.13 -39.43
C ARG A 420 2.23 2.33 -39.22
N LEU A 421 2.92 2.64 -38.14
CA LEU A 421 4.09 1.92 -37.64
C LEU A 421 3.72 1.31 -36.30
N THR A 422 4.11 0.06 -36.08
CA THR A 422 3.91 -0.62 -34.81
C THR A 422 5.23 -1.13 -34.25
N ARG A 423 5.32 -1.17 -32.93
CA ARG A 423 6.47 -1.73 -32.20
C ARG A 423 5.98 -2.28 -30.88
N LYS A 424 6.52 -3.41 -30.46
CA LYS A 424 6.20 -3.97 -29.15
C LYS A 424 6.93 -3.19 -28.07
N CYS A 425 6.23 -2.92 -26.98
CA CYS A 425 6.78 -2.40 -25.75
C CYS A 425 6.57 -3.42 -24.63
N TYR A 426 7.49 -3.36 -23.69
CA TYR A 426 7.63 -4.32 -22.62
C TYR A 426 7.54 -3.61 -21.29
N ARG A 427 6.86 -4.22 -20.33
CA ARG A 427 6.81 -3.73 -18.95
C ARG A 427 7.08 -4.87 -17.98
N ASN A 428 7.97 -4.60 -17.04
CA ASN A 428 8.21 -5.50 -15.93
C ASN A 428 7.05 -5.40 -14.93
N PRO A 429 6.55 -6.53 -14.40
CA PRO A 429 5.48 -6.51 -13.42
C PRO A 429 5.91 -5.69 -12.18
N PRO A 430 5.00 -4.90 -11.59
CA PRO A 430 5.31 -4.14 -10.40
C PRO A 430 5.64 -5.08 -9.24
N VAL A 431 6.78 -4.83 -8.58
CA VAL A 431 7.15 -5.56 -7.36
C VAL A 431 6.47 -4.86 -6.18
N PRO A 432 5.67 -5.57 -5.37
CA PRO A 432 5.08 -4.99 -4.17
C PRO A 432 6.18 -4.47 -3.25
N ASN A 433 6.03 -3.24 -2.76
CA ASN A 433 6.98 -2.70 -1.80
C ASN A 433 6.91 -3.53 -0.50
N PRO A 434 8.06 -3.83 0.13
CA PRO A 434 8.05 -4.46 1.43
C PRO A 434 7.31 -3.55 2.43
N PRO A 435 6.59 -4.14 3.41
CA PRO A 435 5.92 -3.35 4.43
C PRO A 435 6.93 -2.44 5.12
N SER A 436 6.54 -1.20 5.42
CA SER A 436 7.39 -0.24 6.12
C SER A 436 7.57 -0.70 7.58
N LEU A 437 8.59 -1.54 7.79
CA LEU A 437 8.91 -2.06 9.12
C LEU A 437 9.51 -0.98 9.99
N ARG A 438 9.22 -1.06 11.29
CA ARG A 438 9.98 -0.31 12.28
C ARG A 438 11.44 -0.77 12.19
N ASN A 439 12.37 0.14 11.89
CA ASN A 439 13.79 -0.16 12.04
C ASN A 439 14.08 -0.43 13.52
N VAL A 440 14.07 -1.71 13.89
CA VAL A 440 14.55 -2.16 15.18
C VAL A 440 16.07 -2.08 15.11
N GLN A 441 16.64 -0.91 15.45
CA GLN A 441 18.01 -0.88 15.91
C GLN A 441 18.06 -1.76 17.17
N LYS A 442 18.64 -2.95 17.01
CA LYS A 442 18.90 -3.89 18.10
C LYS A 442 19.87 -3.28 19.09
#